data_AF-A0A6B3EGH2-F1
#
_entry.id   AF-A0A6B3EGH2-F1
#
_cell.length_a   1.000
_cell.length_b   1.000
_cell.length_c   1.000
_cell.angle_alpha   90.00
_cell.angle_beta   90.00
_cell.angle_gamma   90.00
#
_symmetry.space_group_name_H-M   'P 1'
#
loop_
_entity.id
_entity.type
_entity.pdbx_description
1 polymer ?
#
loop_
_entity_poly.entity_id
_entity_poly.type
_entity_poly.pdbx_seq_one_letter_code
_entity_poly.pdbx_strand_id
1 'polypeptide(L)'
;AAEVIGGGMCFALGGGQGFLAHRETDGSLHIYAALQAPEEWLEAHDFSDAEQTRELLLDAFADWAPHLRGLLDEAEHGFVPRRIHALPAGLTWDRVPGVTLLGDAAHLMSPFAGEGANLALADAADLGTALLAHPGDT
;
A
#
# COMPACT_ATOMS: atom_id res chain seq x y z
N ALA A 1 -5.96 -18.67 12.31
CA ALA A 1 -5.34 -18.37 11.00
C ALA A 1 -3.90 -17.85 11.10
N ALA A 2 -3.55 -17.12 12.17
CA ALA A 2 -2.25 -16.47 12.38
C ALA A 2 -0.96 -17.29 12.09
N GLU A 3 -0.99 -18.62 12.25
CA GLU A 3 0.18 -19.49 12.01
C GLU A 3 0.71 -19.41 10.58
N VAL A 4 -0.16 -19.15 9.58
CA VAL A 4 0.26 -19.05 8.16
C VAL A 4 1.26 -17.91 7.90
N ILE A 5 1.26 -16.88 8.77
CA ILE A 5 2.16 -15.73 8.64
C ILE A 5 3.54 -16.04 9.23
N GLY A 6 3.62 -16.98 10.16
CA GLY A 6 4.84 -17.30 10.89
C GLY A 6 5.35 -16.14 11.76
N GLY A 7 6.67 -15.99 11.82
CA GLY A 7 7.37 -14.99 12.64
C GLY A 7 7.79 -13.72 11.90
N GLY A 8 7.35 -13.52 10.66
CA GLY A 8 7.80 -12.41 9.82
C GLY A 8 6.71 -11.92 8.89
N MET A 9 7.00 -11.88 7.60
CA MET A 9 6.10 -11.46 6.54
C MET A 9 5.68 -12.63 5.66
N CYS A 10 4.45 -12.59 5.17
CA CYS A 10 3.86 -13.58 4.28
C CYS A 10 3.19 -12.88 3.09
N PHE A 11 3.37 -13.47 1.90
CA PHE A 11 2.70 -13.08 0.67
C PHE A 11 2.02 -14.31 0.07
N ALA A 12 0.74 -14.19 -0.22
CA ALA A 12 0.01 -15.16 -1.01
C ALA A 12 -0.68 -14.40 -2.15
N LEU A 13 -0.28 -14.67 -3.40
CA LEU A 13 -0.65 -13.88 -4.58
C LEU A 13 -1.20 -14.80 -5.67
N GLY A 14 -2.30 -14.41 -6.30
CA GLY A 14 -2.89 -15.18 -7.40
C GLY A 14 -4.14 -14.51 -8.00
N GLY A 15 -4.32 -14.64 -9.31
CA GLY A 15 -5.58 -14.24 -9.97
C GLY A 15 -5.98 -12.77 -9.83
N GLY A 16 -5.01 -11.85 -9.70
CA GLY A 16 -5.30 -10.43 -9.45
C GLY A 16 -5.72 -10.12 -8.00
N GLN A 17 -5.55 -11.08 -7.09
CA GLN A 17 -5.85 -10.96 -5.67
C GLN A 17 -4.62 -11.34 -4.83
N GLY A 18 -4.59 -10.94 -3.57
CA GLY A 18 -3.55 -11.38 -2.67
C GLY A 18 -3.76 -11.02 -1.21
N PHE A 19 -3.05 -11.76 -0.36
CA PHE A 19 -2.81 -11.42 1.04
C PHE A 19 -1.36 -11.03 1.22
N LEU A 20 -1.15 -9.87 1.85
CA LEU A 20 0.14 -9.46 2.38
C LEU A 20 -0.05 -9.33 3.88
N ALA A 21 0.76 -9.98 4.68
CA ALA A 21 0.64 -9.88 6.12
C ALA A 21 1.99 -9.91 6.79
N HIS A 22 2.12 -9.22 7.91
CA HIS A 22 3.31 -9.27 8.73
C HIS A 22 2.96 -9.21 10.22
N ARG A 23 3.82 -9.83 11.01
CA ARG A 23 3.74 -9.78 12.47
C ARG A 23 4.48 -8.55 12.98
N GLU A 24 3.78 -7.77 13.77
CA GLU A 24 4.32 -6.59 14.44
C GLU A 24 5.04 -6.97 15.74
N THR A 25 5.86 -6.05 16.26
CA THR A 25 6.67 -6.31 17.46
C THR A 25 5.85 -6.52 18.74
N ASP A 26 4.60 -6.05 18.76
CA ASP A 26 3.66 -6.26 19.87
C ASP A 26 2.87 -7.58 19.75
N GLY A 27 3.17 -8.38 18.72
CA GLY A 27 2.51 -9.66 18.45
C GLY A 27 1.25 -9.55 17.61
N SER A 28 0.75 -8.35 17.32
CA SER A 28 -0.37 -8.13 16.41
C SER A 28 0.00 -8.50 14.97
N LEU A 29 -1.03 -8.70 14.14
CA LEU A 29 -0.88 -9.01 12.74
C LEU A 29 -1.46 -7.87 11.92
N HIS A 30 -0.62 -7.29 11.04
CA HIS A 30 -1.08 -6.38 10.02
C HIS A 30 -1.37 -7.18 8.77
N ILE A 31 -2.59 -7.06 8.23
CA ILE A 31 -3.06 -7.85 7.10
C ILE A 31 -3.61 -6.91 6.04
N TYR A 32 -3.18 -7.09 4.80
CA TYR A 32 -3.73 -6.44 3.61
C TYR A 32 -4.37 -7.50 2.73
N ALA A 33 -5.63 -7.28 2.39
CA ALA A 33 -6.30 -7.96 1.30
C ALA A 33 -6.26 -7.06 0.06
N ALA A 34 -5.48 -7.46 -0.94
CA ALA A 34 -5.32 -6.75 -2.19
C ALA A 34 -6.20 -7.38 -3.27
N LEU A 35 -6.98 -6.56 -3.98
CA LEU A 35 -7.80 -7.01 -5.10
C LEU A 35 -7.65 -6.04 -6.28
N GLN A 36 -7.52 -6.61 -7.47
CA GLN A 36 -7.74 -5.89 -8.72
C GLN A 36 -9.24 -5.79 -8.95
N ALA A 37 -9.75 -4.56 -8.92
CA ALA A 37 -11.17 -4.28 -9.09
C ALA A 37 -11.36 -3.01 -9.95
N PRO A 38 -12.56 -2.76 -10.49
CA PRO A 38 -12.91 -1.47 -11.09
C PRO A 38 -12.68 -0.30 -10.14
N GLU A 39 -12.41 0.89 -10.67
CA GLU A 39 -12.10 2.07 -9.86
C GLU A 39 -13.24 2.42 -8.89
N GLU A 40 -14.49 2.21 -9.35
CA GLU A 40 -15.72 2.51 -8.62
C GLU A 40 -16.09 1.48 -7.55
N TRP A 41 -15.28 0.41 -7.41
CA TRP A 41 -15.61 -0.71 -6.52
C TRP A 41 -15.70 -0.28 -5.05
N LEU A 42 -14.88 0.69 -4.62
CA LEU A 42 -14.96 1.18 -3.24
C LEU A 42 -16.19 2.06 -2.99
N GLU A 43 -16.66 2.86 -3.96
CA GLU A 43 -17.91 3.62 -3.82
C GLU A 43 -19.15 2.73 -3.86
N ALA A 44 -19.04 1.58 -4.51
CA ALA A 44 -20.14 0.63 -4.64
C ALA A 44 -20.45 -0.15 -3.35
N HIS A 45 -19.59 -0.07 -2.32
CA HIS A 45 -19.73 -0.83 -1.08
C HIS A 45 -19.54 0.07 0.16
N ASP A 46 -20.21 -0.28 1.25
CA ASP A 46 -20.03 0.38 2.54
C ASP A 46 -18.96 -0.35 3.36
N PHE A 47 -17.90 0.38 3.73
CA PHE A 47 -16.79 -0.14 4.54
C PHE A 47 -16.88 0.30 6.01
N SER A 48 -17.95 0.99 6.40
CA SER A 48 -18.16 1.42 7.79
C SER A 48 -18.72 0.31 8.68
N ASP A 49 -19.36 -0.70 8.08
CA ASP A 49 -19.79 -1.92 8.75
C ASP A 49 -18.72 -3.02 8.57
N ALA A 50 -18.06 -3.37 9.67
CA ALA A 50 -16.98 -4.36 9.66
C ALA A 50 -17.47 -5.77 9.30
N GLU A 51 -18.68 -6.17 9.70
CA GLU A 51 -19.22 -7.50 9.40
C GLU A 51 -19.62 -7.60 7.92
N GLN A 52 -20.31 -6.59 7.40
CA GLN A 52 -20.64 -6.55 5.98
C GLN A 52 -19.38 -6.54 5.10
N THR A 53 -18.36 -5.79 5.51
CA THR A 53 -17.08 -5.76 4.80
C THR A 53 -16.37 -7.12 4.84
N ARG A 54 -16.41 -7.80 6.00
CA ARG A 54 -15.86 -9.15 6.16
C ARG A 54 -16.52 -10.12 5.20
N GLU A 55 -17.86 -10.13 5.14
CA GLU A 55 -18.63 -10.98 4.22
C GLU A 55 -18.26 -10.70 2.76
N LEU A 56 -18.22 -9.42 2.36
CA LEU A 56 -17.82 -8.99 1.01
C LEU A 56 -16.43 -9.51 0.63
N LEU A 57 -15.45 -9.37 1.53
CA LEU A 57 -14.09 -9.86 1.27
C LEU A 57 -14.04 -11.39 1.25
N LEU A 58 -14.72 -12.07 2.17
CA LEU A 58 -14.76 -13.54 2.19
C LEU A 58 -15.39 -14.13 0.91
N ASP A 59 -16.35 -13.43 0.31
CA ASP A 59 -16.95 -13.80 -0.98
C ASP A 59 -15.97 -13.53 -2.13
N ALA A 60 -15.28 -12.38 -2.12
CA ALA A 60 -14.26 -12.07 -3.11
C ALA A 60 -13.08 -13.07 -3.10
N PHE A 61 -12.71 -13.58 -1.92
CA PHE A 61 -11.68 -14.61 -1.74
C PHE A 61 -12.24 -16.03 -1.62
N ALA A 62 -13.43 -16.32 -2.16
CA ALA A 62 -14.10 -17.61 -1.97
C ALA A 62 -13.24 -18.83 -2.38
N ASP A 63 -12.45 -18.70 -3.45
CA ASP A 63 -11.61 -19.80 -3.97
C ASP A 63 -10.26 -19.97 -3.24
N TRP A 64 -9.97 -19.12 -2.25
CA TRP A 64 -8.72 -19.17 -1.50
C TRP A 64 -8.76 -20.21 -0.38
N ALA A 65 -7.57 -20.68 0.00
CA ALA A 65 -7.44 -21.70 1.04
C ALA A 65 -8.06 -21.24 2.38
N PRO A 66 -8.75 -22.12 3.14
CA PRO A 66 -9.47 -21.75 4.35
C PRO A 66 -8.63 -21.00 5.39
N HIS A 67 -7.33 -21.34 5.52
CA HIS A 67 -6.44 -20.71 6.48
C HIS A 67 -6.06 -19.26 6.10
N LEU A 68 -6.09 -18.90 4.80
CA LEU A 68 -5.90 -17.52 4.34
C LEU A 68 -7.21 -16.73 4.50
N ARG A 69 -8.35 -17.34 4.18
CA ARG A 69 -9.67 -16.73 4.42
C ARG A 69 -9.91 -16.46 5.91
N GLY A 70 -9.43 -17.34 6.79
CA GLY A 70 -9.49 -17.15 8.23
C GLY A 70 -8.74 -15.90 8.74
N LEU A 71 -7.80 -15.35 7.96
CA LEU A 71 -7.18 -14.06 8.30
C LEU A 71 -8.17 -12.90 8.24
N LEU A 72 -9.14 -12.96 7.32
CA LEU A 72 -10.24 -12.01 7.24
C LEU A 72 -11.27 -12.28 8.32
N ASP A 73 -11.57 -13.55 8.58
CA ASP A 73 -12.59 -13.95 9.56
C ASP A 73 -12.21 -13.55 11.00
N GLU A 74 -10.92 -13.69 11.34
CA GLU A 74 -10.37 -13.38 12.66
C GLU A 74 -9.98 -11.90 12.84
N ALA A 75 -10.20 -11.03 11.83
CA ALA A 75 -9.82 -9.62 11.92
C ALA A 75 -10.72 -8.82 12.88
N GLU A 76 -10.10 -8.14 13.87
CA GLU A 76 -10.82 -7.46 14.97
C GLU A 76 -10.98 -5.95 14.79
N HIS A 77 -10.13 -5.31 13.98
CA HIS A 77 -10.01 -3.84 13.90
C HIS A 77 -10.70 -3.21 12.69
N GLY A 78 -11.66 -3.92 12.10
CA GLY A 78 -12.34 -3.50 10.88
C GLY A 78 -11.40 -3.46 9.67
N PHE A 79 -11.88 -2.86 8.57
CA PHE A 79 -11.20 -2.85 7.29
C PHE A 79 -11.07 -1.41 6.80
N VAL A 80 -9.87 -1.00 6.42
CA VAL A 80 -9.62 0.34 5.90
C VAL A 80 -9.43 0.24 4.39
N PRO A 81 -10.44 0.62 3.57
CA PRO A 81 -10.31 0.59 2.13
C PRO A 81 -9.29 1.64 1.67
N ARG A 82 -8.40 1.26 0.75
CA ARG A 82 -7.46 2.19 0.10
C ARG A 82 -7.28 1.87 -1.37
N ARG A 83 -7.38 2.89 -2.21
CA ARG A 83 -6.94 2.80 -3.61
C ARG A 83 -5.43 2.82 -3.69
N ILE A 84 -4.91 2.07 -4.65
CA ILE A 84 -3.50 2.12 -5.03
C ILE A 84 -3.39 2.89 -6.34
N HIS A 85 -2.76 4.05 -6.29
CA HIS A 85 -2.46 4.88 -7.45
C HIS A 85 -0.96 4.87 -7.73
N ALA A 86 -0.60 5.20 -8.97
CA ALA A 86 0.79 5.41 -9.39
C ALA A 86 0.83 6.49 -10.46
N LEU A 87 1.89 7.29 -10.48
CA LEU A 87 2.20 8.19 -11.57
C LEU A 87 2.76 7.39 -12.77
N PRO A 88 2.65 7.92 -14.01
CA PRO A 88 3.26 7.30 -15.16
C PRO A 88 4.78 7.14 -14.99
N ALA A 89 5.31 5.97 -15.33
CA ALA A 89 6.74 5.74 -15.31
C ALA A 89 7.46 6.69 -16.30
N GLY A 90 8.54 7.32 -15.84
CA GLY A 90 9.30 8.29 -16.64
C GLY A 90 8.65 9.68 -16.74
N LEU A 91 7.73 10.02 -15.83
CA LEU A 91 7.20 11.37 -15.73
C LEU A 91 8.33 12.38 -15.50
N THR A 92 8.38 13.40 -16.34
CA THR A 92 9.29 14.54 -16.22
C THR A 92 8.52 15.84 -16.43
N TRP A 93 9.07 16.96 -15.95
CA TRP A 93 8.45 18.28 -16.09
C TRP A 93 9.50 19.34 -16.48
N ASP A 94 9.02 20.42 -17.09
CA ASP A 94 9.85 21.60 -17.35
C ASP A 94 10.25 22.26 -16.04
N ARG A 95 11.53 22.63 -15.91
CA ARG A 95 12.07 23.26 -14.69
C ARG A 95 11.41 24.61 -14.44
N VAL A 96 10.92 24.80 -13.22
CA VAL A 96 10.45 26.10 -12.71
C VAL A 96 11.45 26.62 -11.67
N PRO A 97 11.94 27.87 -11.77
CA PRO A 97 12.80 28.45 -10.73
C PRO A 97 12.18 28.42 -9.34
N GLY A 98 12.99 28.08 -8.33
CA GLY A 98 12.57 28.04 -6.93
C GLY A 98 11.59 26.92 -6.54
N VAL A 99 11.21 26.02 -7.46
CA VAL A 99 10.19 24.98 -7.20
C VAL A 99 10.65 23.62 -7.72
N THR A 100 10.47 22.59 -6.90
CA THR A 100 10.63 21.19 -7.31
C THR A 100 9.64 20.30 -6.54
N LEU A 101 9.52 19.05 -6.99
CA LEU A 101 8.74 17.99 -6.33
C LEU A 101 9.70 16.93 -5.79
N LEU A 102 9.31 16.25 -4.72
CA LEU A 102 10.02 15.11 -4.11
C LEU A 102 9.01 14.06 -3.65
N GLY A 103 9.48 12.82 -3.47
CA GLY A 103 8.66 11.73 -2.95
C GLY A 103 7.43 11.45 -3.83
N ASP A 104 6.30 11.10 -3.20
CA ASP A 104 5.06 10.76 -3.92
C ASP A 104 4.58 11.89 -4.85
N ALA A 105 4.88 13.16 -4.56
CA ALA A 105 4.53 14.26 -5.45
C ALA A 105 5.29 14.20 -6.78
N ALA A 106 6.51 13.64 -6.80
CA ALA A 106 7.34 13.47 -7.98
C ALA A 106 7.18 12.10 -8.64
N HIS A 107 7.03 11.04 -7.84
CA HIS A 107 7.13 9.66 -8.31
C HIS A 107 6.30 8.65 -7.50
N LEU A 108 5.07 9.02 -7.09
CA LEU A 108 4.12 8.09 -6.47
C LEU A 108 4.08 6.76 -7.25
N MET A 109 4.26 5.67 -6.52
CA MET A 109 4.37 4.32 -7.07
C MET A 109 3.53 3.34 -6.26
N SER A 110 3.30 2.16 -6.84
CA SER A 110 2.66 1.07 -6.12
C SER A 110 3.46 0.66 -4.88
N PRO A 111 2.82 0.41 -3.72
CA PRO A 111 3.53 0.05 -2.49
C PRO A 111 4.08 -1.37 -2.49
N PHE A 112 3.79 -2.19 -3.51
CA PHE A 112 4.20 -3.61 -3.53
C PHE A 112 5.72 -3.81 -3.60
N ALA A 113 6.48 -2.80 -4.04
CA ALA A 113 7.95 -2.83 -3.97
C ALA A 113 8.49 -2.37 -2.60
N GLY A 114 7.71 -1.62 -1.81
CA GLY A 114 8.09 -1.18 -0.46
C GLY A 114 9.10 -0.02 -0.39
N GLU A 115 9.44 0.63 -1.51
CA GLU A 115 10.57 1.57 -1.55
C GLU A 115 10.21 3.07 -1.52
N GLY A 116 8.94 3.44 -1.67
CA GLY A 116 8.54 4.85 -1.84
C GLY A 116 9.04 5.78 -0.73
N ALA A 117 8.97 5.32 0.52
CA ALA A 117 9.46 6.10 1.67
C ALA A 117 10.99 6.33 1.62
N ASN A 118 11.76 5.29 1.29
CA ASN A 118 13.22 5.41 1.17
C ASN A 118 13.61 6.36 0.04
N LEU A 119 12.91 6.29 -1.10
CA LEU A 119 13.16 7.16 -2.25
C LEU A 119 12.82 8.62 -1.94
N ALA A 120 11.73 8.89 -1.21
CA ALA A 120 11.42 10.24 -0.75
C ALA A 120 12.49 10.82 0.21
N LEU A 121 13.09 9.98 1.05
CA LEU A 121 14.20 10.40 1.92
C LEU A 121 15.48 10.65 1.13
N ALA A 122 15.78 9.82 0.13
CA ALA A 122 16.91 10.00 -0.78
C ALA A 122 16.80 11.32 -1.55
N ASP A 123 15.63 11.58 -2.13
CA ASP A 123 15.29 12.86 -2.78
C ASP A 123 15.57 14.07 -1.88
N ALA A 124 15.16 13.99 -0.62
CA ALA A 124 15.36 15.08 0.34
C ALA A 124 16.85 15.31 0.64
N ALA A 125 17.63 14.23 0.76
CA ALA A 125 19.08 14.32 0.96
C ALA A 125 19.79 14.92 -0.27
N ASP A 126 19.39 14.50 -1.47
CA ASP A 126 19.94 15.01 -2.73
C ASP A 126 19.61 16.49 -2.92
N LEU A 127 18.34 16.89 -2.69
CA LEU A 127 17.95 18.30 -2.74
C LEU A 127 18.69 19.14 -1.71
N GLY A 128 18.80 18.67 -0.47
CA GLY A 128 19.53 19.36 0.58
C GLY A 128 20.99 19.60 0.22
N THR A 129 21.64 18.60 -0.39
CA THR A 129 23.02 18.70 -0.88
C THR A 129 23.14 19.72 -2.02
N ALA A 130 22.21 19.70 -2.97
CA ALA A 130 22.19 20.65 -4.08
C ALA A 130 22.00 22.10 -3.61
N LEU A 131 21.07 22.35 -2.68
CA LEU A 131 20.84 23.69 -2.12
C LEU A 131 22.10 24.25 -1.43
N LEU A 132 22.82 23.41 -0.68
CA LEU A 132 24.07 23.82 -0.02
C LEU A 132 25.19 24.13 -1.03
N ALA A 133 25.25 23.40 -2.14
CA ALA A 133 26.23 23.64 -3.20
C ALA A 133 25.93 24.90 -4.03
N HIS A 134 24.67 25.35 -4.06
CA HIS A 134 24.18 26.46 -4.89
C HIS A 134 23.45 27.55 -4.08
N PRO A 135 24.10 28.20 -3.10
CA PRO A 135 23.44 29.13 -2.18
C PRO A 135 22.91 30.43 -2.83
N GLY A 136 23.28 30.69 -4.08
CA GLY A 136 22.84 31.86 -4.85
C GLY A 136 21.84 31.54 -5.96
N ASP A 137 21.45 30.27 -6.14
CA ASP A 137 20.38 29.92 -7.08
C ASP A 137 19.03 30.25 -6.45
N THR A 138 18.35 31.23 -7.04
CA THR A 138 16.96 31.61 -6.75
C THR A 138 16.03 31.11 -7.85
#